data_AF-A0A6G9ZFB8-F1
#
_entry.id   AF-A0A6G9ZFB8-F1
#
_cell.length_a   1.000
_cell.length_b   1.000
_cell.length_c   1.000
_cell.angle_alpha   90.00
_cell.angle_beta   90.00
_cell.angle_gamma   90.00
#
_symmetry.space_group_name_H-M   'P 1'
#
loop_
_entity.id
_entity.type
_entity.pdbx_description
1 polymer ?
#
loop_
_entity_poly.entity_id
_entity_poly.type
_entity_poly.pdbx_seq_one_letter_code
_entity_poly.pdbx_strand_id
1 'polypeptide(L)' 'MAITDVDVREYRLLGGRTAYAVTRGTHRILVTPPSRTSSPTHWEIWRSRSGYTLARATTAAEGIEHARAILTR' A
#
# COMPACT_ATOMS: atom_id res chain seq x y z
N MET A 1 0.89 11.15 23.15
CA MET A 1 -0.22 10.55 22.40
C MET A 1 0.31 9.34 21.65
N ALA A 2 -0.10 8.13 22.04
CA ALA A 2 0.22 6.94 21.26
C ALA A 2 -0.66 6.97 20.00
N ILE A 3 -0.05 7.02 18.81
CA ILE A 3 -0.79 6.92 17.54
C ILE A 3 -1.10 5.43 17.35
N THR A 4 -2.23 4.99 17.89
CA THR A 4 -2.65 3.58 17.86
C THR A 4 -3.40 3.22 16.60
N ASP A 5 -4.01 4.21 15.93
CA ASP A 5 -4.90 3.96 14.79
C ASP A 5 -4.13 3.87 13.46
N VAL A 6 -4.65 3.04 12.55
CA VAL A 6 -4.10 2.84 11.21
C VAL A 6 -4.97 3.63 10.23
N ASP A 7 -4.39 4.70 9.69
CA ASP A 7 -5.03 5.56 8.69
C ASP A 7 -4.82 5.00 7.28
N VAL A 8 -5.87 5.05 6.45
CA VAL A 8 -5.82 4.63 5.04
C VAL A 8 -6.23 5.81 4.17
N ARG A 9 -5.32 6.26 3.31
CA ARG A 9 -5.55 7.36 2.38
C ARG A 9 -5.53 6.88 0.95
N GLU A 10 -6.53 7.32 0.19
CA GLU A 10 -6.63 7.08 -1.24
C GLU A 10 -5.88 8.17 -2.03
N TYR A 11 -5.17 7.76 -3.09
CA TYR A 11 -4.48 8.65 -4.03
C TYR A 11 -4.83 8.26 -5.46
N ARG A 12 -5.27 9.24 -6.25
CA ARG A 12 -5.46 9.06 -7.69
C ARG A 12 -4.13 9.25 -8.41
N LEU A 13 -3.70 8.23 -9.14
CA LEU A 13 -2.50 8.24 -9.96
C LEU A 13 -2.75 8.92 -11.30
N LEU A 14 -1.67 9.42 -11.90
CA LEU A 14 -1.67 9.83 -13.31
C LEU A 14 -2.07 8.61 -14.16
N GLY A 15 -3.17 8.74 -14.90
CA GLY A 15 -3.79 7.66 -15.65
C GLY A 15 -5.02 7.01 -14.98
N GLY A 16 -5.60 7.65 -13.97
CA GLY A 16 -6.96 7.35 -13.47
C GLY A 16 -7.08 6.15 -12.53
N ARG A 17 -5.98 5.45 -12.25
CA ARG A 17 -5.92 4.37 -11.26
C ARG A 17 -5.83 4.94 -9.85
N THR A 18 -6.14 4.10 -8.89
CA THR A 18 -6.10 4.44 -7.47
C THR A 18 -4.99 3.67 -6.77
N ALA A 19 -4.24 4.36 -5.90
CA ALA A 19 -3.28 3.78 -4.96
C ALA A 19 -3.70 4.15 -3.53
N TYR A 20 -3.15 3.44 -2.55
CA TYR A 20 -3.46 3.67 -1.15
C TYR A 20 -2.17 3.83 -0.33
N ALA A 21 -2.19 4.73 0.65
CA ALA A 21 -1.17 4.78 1.69
C ALA A 21 -1.78 4.37 3.02
N VAL A 22 -1.23 3.33 3.63
CA VAL A 22 -1.61 2.83 4.95
C VAL A 22 -0.55 3.32 5.93
N THR A 23 -0.94 4.10 6.94
CA THR A 23 -0.02 4.81 7.82
C THR A 23 -0.36 4.53 9.28
N ARG A 24 0.67 4.25 10.10
CA ARG A 24 0.59 4.16 11.56
C ARG A 24 1.76 4.91 12.17
N GLY A 25 1.49 6.05 12.81
CA GLY A 25 2.53 6.97 13.28
C GLY A 25 3.45 7.43 12.13
N THR A 26 4.75 7.18 12.26
CA THR A 26 5.75 7.53 11.24
C THR A 26 5.91 6.47 10.15
N HIS A 27 5.30 5.30 10.32
CA HIS A 27 5.39 4.19 9.37
C HIS A 27 4.33 4.31 8.29
N ARG A 28 4.76 4.22 7.04
CA ARG A 28 3.89 4.28 5.87
C ARG A 28 4.17 3.12 4.92
N ILE A 29 3.12 2.45 4.50
CA ILE A 29 3.12 1.41 3.47
C ILE A 29 2.29 1.92 2.29
N LEU A 30 2.80 1.73 1.08
CA LEU A 30 2.11 2.08 -0.16
C LEU A 30 1.55 0.81 -0.80
N VAL A 31 0.29 0.85 -1.20
CA VAL A 31 -0.40 -0.19 -1.94
C VAL A 31 -0.69 0.36 -3.33
N THR A 32 0.05 -0.10 -4.32
CA THR A 32 0.02 0.44 -5.68
C THR A 32 -0.64 -0.52 -6.65
N PRO A 33 -1.46 -0.03 -7.59
CA PRO A 33 -2.12 -0.86 -8.58
C PRO A 33 -1.08 -1.46 -9.55
N PRO A 34 -1.43 -2.56 -10.23
CA PRO A 34 -0.54 -3.17 -11.21
C PRO A 34 -0.08 -2.18 -12.28
N SER A 35 1.16 -2.33 -12.75
CA SER A 35 1.75 -1.48 -13.81
C SER A 35 1.01 -1.65 -15.14
N ARG A 36 1.01 -0.60 -15.99
CA ARG A 36 0.43 -0.66 -17.34
C ARG A 36 1.40 -1.19 -18.39
N THR A 37 2.70 -1.09 -18.14
CA THR A 37 3.75 -1.18 -19.17
C THR A 37 4.57 -2.45 -19.09
N SER A 38 4.35 -3.25 -18.05
CA SER A 38 4.99 -4.54 -17.81
C SER A 38 3.90 -5.44 -17.21
N SER A 39 4.07 -6.74 -17.16
CA SER A 39 3.03 -7.65 -16.68
C SER A 39 3.03 -7.91 -15.16
N PRO A 40 2.84 -6.94 -14.24
CA PRO A 40 2.18 -7.27 -12.97
C PRO A 40 0.67 -7.35 -13.21
N THR A 41 0.08 -8.48 -12.87
CA THR A 41 -1.38 -8.65 -12.72
C THR A 41 -1.83 -8.42 -11.28
N HIS A 42 -0.91 -8.05 -10.39
CA HIS A 42 -1.12 -7.93 -8.95
C HIS A 42 -0.81 -6.51 -8.46
N TRP A 43 -1.45 -6.14 -7.35
CA TRP A 43 -1.12 -4.99 -6.54
C TRP A 43 0.19 -5.23 -5.82
N GLU A 44 0.99 -4.17 -5.68
CA GLU A 44 2.29 -4.22 -5.00
C GLU A 44 2.23 -3.43 -3.70
N ILE A 45 2.83 -3.99 -2.65
CA ILE A 45 2.83 -3.41 -1.31
C ILE A 45 4.27 -3.06 -0.96
N TRP A 46 4.55 -1.81 -0.63
CA TRP A 46 5.91 -1.28 -0.46
C TRP A 46 6.04 -0.57 0.88
N ARG A 47 7.18 -0.71 1.57
CA ARG A 47 7.49 0.22 2.66
C ARG A 47 7.93 1.54 2.04
N SER A 48 7.33 2.64 2.48
CA SER A 48 7.75 3.96 2.03
C SER A 48 9.24 4.15 2.34
N ARG A 49 10.01 4.64 1.35
CA ARG A 49 11.48 4.86 1.36
C ARG A 49 12.39 3.65 1.19
N SER A 50 11.84 2.44 1.21
CA SER A 50 12.68 1.24 1.14
C SER A 50 12.92 0.80 -0.31
N GLY A 51 11.98 1.06 -1.20
CA GLY A 51 12.12 0.75 -2.64
C GLY A 51 12.00 -0.73 -2.99
N TYR A 52 11.66 -1.59 -2.03
CA TYR A 52 11.42 -3.03 -2.23
C TYR A 52 9.98 -3.42 -1.92
N THR A 53 9.45 -4.36 -2.71
CA THR A 53 8.12 -4.94 -2.55
C THR A 53 8.12 -5.85 -1.33
N LEU A 54 7.21 -5.60 -0.39
CA LEU A 54 6.99 -6.42 0.80
C LEU A 54 6.09 -7.63 0.52
N ALA A 55 5.07 -7.40 -0.31
CA ALA A 55 4.06 -8.40 -0.63
C ALA A 55 3.34 -8.01 -1.93
N ARG A 56 2.57 -8.96 -2.46
CA ARG A 56 1.71 -8.80 -3.62
C ARG A 56 0.30 -9.22 -3.26
N ALA A 57 -0.70 -8.57 -3.83
CA ALA A 57 -2.11 -8.87 -3.61
C ALA A 57 -2.87 -8.89 -4.93
N THR A 58 -3.96 -9.65 -4.99
CA THR A 58 -4.81 -9.69 -6.18
C THR A 58 -5.73 -8.47 -6.25
N THR A 59 -6.07 -7.89 -5.09
CA THR A 59 -6.96 -6.73 -4.97
C THR A 59 -6.38 -5.63 -4.09
N ALA A 60 -6.93 -4.42 -4.20
CA ALA A 60 -6.59 -3.30 -3.32
C ALA A 60 -6.89 -3.60 -1.86
N ALA A 61 -8.06 -4.19 -1.57
CA ALA A 61 -8.52 -4.49 -0.22
C ALA A 61 -7.57 -5.49 0.46
N GLU A 62 -7.20 -6.57 -0.23
CA GLU A 62 -6.21 -7.53 0.25
C GLU A 62 -4.85 -6.86 0.51
N GLY A 63 -4.42 -5.95 -0.37
CA GLY A 63 -3.19 -5.18 -0.17
C GLY A 63 -3.22 -4.26 1.04
N ILE A 64 -4.37 -3.63 1.31
CA ILE A 64 -4.59 -2.79 2.51
C ILE A 64 -4.57 -3.65 3.78
N GLU A 65 -5.21 -4.82 3.77
CA GLU A 65 -5.19 -5.74 4.92
C GLU A 65 -3.77 -6.24 5.23
N HIS A 66 -2.99 -6.60 4.20
CA HIS A 66 -1.57 -6.94 4.40
C HIS A 66 -0.78 -5.76 4.99
N ALA A 67 -0.99 -4.55 4.49
CA ALA A 67 -0.33 -3.36 5.01
C ALA A 67 -0.73 -3.07 6.47
N ARG A 68 -2.00 -3.24 6.83
CA ARG A 68 -2.48 -3.15 8.22
C ARG A 68 -1.75 -4.16 9.10
N ALA A 69 -1.73 -5.44 8.71
CA ALA A 69 -1.08 -6.50 9.46
C ALA A 69 0.43 -6.26 9.69
N ILE A 70 1.13 -5.69 8.69
CA ILE A 70 2.56 -5.34 8.81
C ILE A 70 2.77 -4.20 9.81
N LEU A 71 1.87 -3.21 9.85
CA LEU A 71 2.00 -2.05 10.75
C LEU A 71 1.56 -2.33 12.19
N THR A 72 0.77 -3.39 12.41
CA THR A 72 0.28 -3.79 13.75
C THR A 72 1.10 -4.91 14.39
N ARG A 73 1.98 -5.56 13.63
CA ARG A 73 3.01 -6.46 14.17
C ARG A 73 4.09 -5.68 14.91
#